data_AF-A0A951UCM3-F1
#
_entry.id   AF-A0A951UCM3-F1
#
_cell.length_a   1.000
_cell.length_b   1.000
_cell.length_c   1.000
_cell.angle_alpha   90.00
_cell.angle_beta   90.00
_cell.angle_gamma   90.00
#
_symmetry.space_group_name_H-M   'P 1'
#
loop_
_entity.id
_entity.type
_entity.pdbx_description
1 polymer ?
#
loop_
_entity_poly.entity_id
_entity_poly.type
_entity_poly.pdbx_seq_one_letter_code
_entity_poly.pdbx_strand_id
1 'polypeptide(L)'
;MAESDVKLEQLKQKSSPLKRSAWKPIVQEGDGALTASKFAGTPWLNASERWLLCPNCNKPMQFFLQLNLDELPGALKAKFGSGLLQLFYCTNYKPPCECDCQGWEPFSTIKVVRIVQPSNLNVKVEISQPNKSFPAKLIEAWEAVDDYPDYQTIENCEIAINEEESNTLVENHITVTGDKLGG
;
A
#
# COMPACT_ATOMS: atom_id res chain seq x y z
N MET A 1 14.93 -33.97 6.34
CA MET A 1 14.09 -32.78 6.58
C MET A 1 14.12 -32.54 8.08
N ALA A 2 14.39 -31.31 8.53
CA ALA A 2 14.47 -31.02 9.96
C ALA A 2 13.06 -31.08 10.59
N GLU A 3 12.98 -31.34 11.90
CA GLU A 3 11.70 -31.39 12.63
C GLU A 3 10.90 -30.07 12.52
N SER A 4 11.61 -28.94 12.46
CA SER A 4 11.06 -27.61 12.20
C SER A 4 10.34 -27.50 10.85
N ASP A 5 10.90 -28.10 9.81
CA ASP A 5 10.34 -28.04 8.45
C ASP A 5 9.04 -28.84 8.36
N VAL A 6 8.97 -30.00 9.04
CA VAL A 6 7.77 -30.83 9.11
C VAL A 6 6.62 -30.07 9.79
N LYS A 7 6.92 -29.40 10.90
CA LYS A 7 5.93 -28.61 11.66
C LYS A 7 5.40 -27.43 10.84
N LEU A 8 6.27 -26.73 10.11
CA LEU A 8 5.86 -25.62 9.25
C LEU A 8 4.95 -26.07 8.11
N GLU A 9 5.24 -27.19 7.46
CA GLU A 9 4.40 -27.70 6.37
C GLU A 9 3.02 -28.17 6.87
N GLN A 10 2.95 -28.80 8.04
CA GLN A 10 1.67 -29.14 8.67
C GLN A 10 0.83 -27.88 8.95
N LEU A 11 1.49 -26.80 9.39
CA LEU A 11 0.83 -25.53 9.66
C LEU A 11 0.32 -24.83 8.40
N LYS A 12 1.11 -24.83 7.31
CA LYS A 12 0.64 -24.35 6.01
C LYS A 12 -0.55 -25.14 5.51
N GLN A 13 -0.55 -26.46 5.70
CA GLN A 13 -1.68 -27.30 5.31
C GLN A 13 -2.93 -26.97 6.12
N LYS A 14 -2.78 -26.81 7.44
CA LYS A 14 -3.88 -26.45 8.36
C LYS A 14 -4.47 -25.07 8.06
N SER A 15 -3.63 -24.09 7.73
CA SER A 15 -4.04 -22.70 7.43
C SER A 15 -4.35 -22.44 5.95
N SER A 16 -4.16 -23.43 5.08
CA SER A 16 -4.40 -23.33 3.63
C SER A 16 -5.77 -22.77 3.23
N PRO A 17 -6.89 -23.08 3.93
CA PRO A 17 -8.20 -22.49 3.59
C PRO A 17 -8.27 -20.97 3.73
N LEU A 18 -7.38 -20.37 4.54
CA LEU A 18 -7.29 -18.92 4.73
C LEU A 18 -6.20 -18.27 3.87
N LYS A 19 -5.44 -19.09 3.13
CA LYS A 19 -4.38 -18.61 2.25
C LYS A 19 -4.95 -17.71 1.16
N ARG A 20 -4.34 -16.55 0.99
CA ARG A 20 -4.69 -15.59 -0.06
C ARG A 20 -3.50 -15.38 -0.98
N SER A 21 -3.79 -14.88 -2.17
CA SER A 21 -2.75 -14.37 -3.05
C SER A 21 -2.47 -12.92 -2.67
N ALA A 22 -1.18 -12.60 -2.51
CA ALA A 22 -0.68 -11.24 -2.42
C ALA A 22 0.34 -11.00 -3.52
N TRP A 23 0.61 -9.71 -3.78
CA TRP A 23 1.57 -9.30 -4.79
C TRP A 23 2.54 -8.29 -4.21
N LYS A 24 3.83 -8.64 -4.20
CA LYS A 24 4.91 -7.74 -3.79
C LYS A 24 5.33 -6.87 -4.98
N PRO A 25 5.51 -5.56 -4.79
CA PRO A 25 6.01 -4.70 -5.85
C PRO A 25 7.51 -4.97 -6.08
N ILE A 26 7.89 -5.16 -7.34
CA ILE A 26 9.28 -5.09 -7.78
C ILE A 26 9.56 -3.64 -8.15
N VAL A 27 10.50 -3.02 -7.46
CA VAL A 27 10.73 -1.57 -7.53
C VAL A 27 12.13 -1.20 -8.01
N GLN A 28 12.23 -0.05 -8.67
CA GLN A 28 13.49 0.63 -8.94
C GLN A 28 13.42 2.09 -8.50
N GLU A 29 14.58 2.68 -8.19
CA GLU A 29 14.67 4.11 -7.88
C GLU A 29 14.28 4.96 -9.09
N GLY A 30 13.46 5.99 -8.87
CA GLY A 30 13.04 6.92 -9.90
C GLY A 30 11.53 7.12 -9.97
N ASP A 31 11.13 8.18 -10.67
CA ASP A 31 9.74 8.61 -10.76
C ASP A 31 9.00 7.93 -11.92
N GLY A 32 9.71 7.49 -12.96
CA GLY A 32 9.09 6.87 -14.13
C GLY A 32 8.12 7.79 -14.88
N ALA A 33 7.17 7.19 -15.61
CA ALA A 33 6.12 7.94 -16.30
C ALA A 33 5.12 8.55 -15.31
N LEU A 34 4.46 9.65 -15.69
CA LEU A 34 3.54 10.37 -14.79
C LEU A 34 2.34 9.51 -14.34
N THR A 35 1.87 8.61 -15.20
CA THR A 35 0.75 7.69 -14.94
C THR A 35 1.20 6.34 -14.38
N ALA A 36 2.50 6.11 -14.18
CA ALA A 36 3.00 4.82 -13.72
C ALA A 36 2.62 4.56 -12.25
N SER A 37 2.59 3.28 -11.88
CA SER A 37 2.51 2.85 -10.48
C SER A 37 3.83 3.16 -9.77
N LYS A 38 3.80 3.88 -8.65
CA LYS A 38 5.00 4.34 -7.94
C LYS A 38 4.73 4.64 -6.47
N PHE A 39 5.78 4.54 -5.66
CA PHE A 39 5.84 5.16 -4.35
C PHE A 39 6.47 6.54 -4.45
N ALA A 40 5.84 7.53 -3.83
CA ALA A 40 6.28 8.92 -3.82
C ALA A 40 6.66 9.47 -5.21
N GLY A 41 7.45 10.55 -5.25
CA GLY A 41 7.79 11.25 -6.49
C GLY A 41 6.71 12.22 -6.94
N THR A 42 6.44 12.26 -8.24
CA THR A 42 5.49 13.18 -8.85
C THR A 42 4.20 12.44 -9.20
N PRO A 43 3.07 12.74 -8.50
CA PRO A 43 1.78 12.21 -8.86
C PRO A 43 1.29 12.84 -10.16
N TRP A 44 0.45 12.12 -10.89
CA TRP A 44 -0.37 12.73 -11.92
C TRP A 44 -1.38 13.70 -11.27
N LEU A 45 -1.40 14.95 -11.71
CA LEU A 45 -2.39 15.95 -11.28
C LEU A 45 -3.02 16.55 -12.53
N ASN A 46 -4.32 16.84 -12.48
CA ASN A 46 -4.98 17.51 -13.59
C ASN A 46 -4.43 18.95 -13.75
N ALA A 47 -4.55 19.52 -14.95
CA ALA A 47 -4.04 20.85 -15.29
C ALA A 47 -4.41 21.97 -14.30
N SER A 48 -5.64 21.91 -13.78
CA SER A 48 -6.20 22.88 -12.84
C SER A 48 -5.95 22.52 -11.37
N GLU A 49 -5.42 21.33 -11.09
CA GLU A 49 -5.15 20.89 -9.74
C GLU A 49 -3.83 21.46 -9.24
N ARG A 50 -3.80 21.70 -7.93
CA ARG A 50 -2.58 22.04 -7.21
C ARG A 50 -2.21 20.87 -6.32
N TRP A 51 -0.98 20.90 -5.82
CA TRP A 51 -0.57 19.97 -4.78
C TRP A 51 -1.51 20.03 -3.58
N LEU A 52 -1.90 18.88 -3.06
CA LEU A 52 -2.90 18.81 -2.00
C LEU A 52 -2.34 19.36 -0.69
N LEU A 53 -3.08 20.27 -0.07
CA LEU A 53 -2.76 20.83 1.24
C LEU A 53 -3.53 20.10 2.33
N CYS A 54 -2.90 19.92 3.49
CA CYS A 54 -3.57 19.39 4.67
C CYS A 54 -4.60 20.42 5.17
N PRO A 55 -5.87 20.04 5.39
CA PRO A 55 -6.91 20.97 5.82
C PRO A 55 -6.67 21.54 7.23
N ASN A 56 -5.83 20.90 8.04
CA ASN A 56 -5.49 21.38 9.38
C ASN A 56 -4.32 22.38 9.36
N CYS A 57 -3.17 21.98 8.81
CA CYS A 57 -1.97 22.82 8.84
C CYS A 57 -1.78 23.72 7.61
N ASN A 58 -2.59 23.56 6.57
CA ASN A 58 -2.52 24.25 5.28
C ASN A 58 -1.16 24.12 4.56
N LYS A 59 -0.38 23.08 4.90
CA LYS A 59 0.90 22.76 4.26
C LYS A 59 0.74 21.62 3.26
N PRO A 60 1.62 21.51 2.25
CA PRO A 60 1.67 20.38 1.34
C PRO A 60 1.69 19.04 2.08
N MET A 61 0.82 18.12 1.67
CA MET A 61 0.83 16.73 2.14
C MET A 61 1.90 15.91 1.39
N GLN A 62 2.39 14.84 2.00
CA GLN A 62 3.26 13.90 1.29
C GLN A 62 2.43 13.08 0.32
N PHE A 63 2.96 12.87 -0.88
CA PHE A 63 2.45 11.88 -1.82
C PHE A 63 3.16 10.56 -1.52
N PHE A 64 2.40 9.50 -1.23
CA PHE A 64 2.96 8.21 -0.81
C PHE A 64 2.87 7.15 -1.89
N LEU A 65 1.77 7.09 -2.63
CA LEU A 65 1.49 5.99 -3.55
C LEU A 65 0.60 6.46 -4.69
N GLN A 66 0.95 6.07 -5.91
CA GLN A 66 0.03 5.99 -7.04
C GLN A 66 0.06 4.59 -7.63
N LEU A 67 -1.10 4.06 -7.95
CA LEU A 67 -1.24 2.80 -8.69
C LEU A 67 -2.05 3.04 -9.95
N ASN A 68 -1.52 2.59 -11.09
CA ASN A 68 -2.30 2.47 -12.30
C ASN A 68 -3.15 1.21 -12.21
N LEU A 69 -4.46 1.39 -12.02
CA LEU A 69 -5.41 0.29 -11.81
C LEU A 69 -5.51 -0.63 -13.03
N ASP A 70 -5.21 -0.12 -14.23
CA ASP A 70 -5.26 -0.87 -15.49
C ASP A 70 -4.04 -1.80 -15.67
N GLU A 71 -2.97 -1.56 -14.91
CA GLU A 71 -1.70 -2.31 -14.91
C GLU A 71 -1.54 -3.24 -13.69
N LEU A 72 -2.56 -3.35 -12.84
CA LEU A 72 -2.53 -4.26 -11.71
C LEU A 72 -2.49 -5.75 -12.14
N PRO A 73 -2.02 -6.65 -11.24
CA PRO A 73 -2.08 -8.09 -11.48
C PRO A 73 -3.48 -8.56 -11.88
N GLY A 74 -3.55 -9.56 -12.76
CA GLY A 74 -4.81 -9.98 -13.38
C GLY A 74 -5.95 -10.31 -12.40
N ALA A 75 -5.62 -10.89 -11.23
CA ALA A 75 -6.61 -11.20 -10.18
C ALA A 75 -7.19 -9.96 -9.48
N LEU A 76 -6.52 -8.81 -9.57
CA LEU A 76 -6.95 -7.53 -9.00
C LEU A 76 -7.45 -6.55 -10.05
N LYS A 77 -7.21 -6.83 -11.33
CA LYS A 77 -7.62 -5.98 -12.44
C LYS A 77 -9.15 -5.79 -12.42
N ALA A 78 -9.60 -4.55 -12.64
CA ALA A 78 -11.00 -4.13 -12.60
C ALA A 78 -11.74 -4.30 -11.25
N LYS A 79 -11.14 -4.92 -10.22
CA LYS A 79 -11.76 -5.08 -8.89
C LYS A 79 -12.07 -3.73 -8.24
N PHE A 80 -11.25 -2.72 -8.53
CA PHE A 80 -11.33 -1.38 -7.94
C PHE A 80 -11.64 -0.28 -8.98
N GLY A 81 -12.13 -0.65 -10.17
CA GLY A 81 -12.34 0.27 -11.29
C GLY A 81 -11.07 0.51 -12.12
N SER A 82 -11.00 1.67 -12.78
CA SER A 82 -9.91 2.08 -13.69
C SER A 82 -9.32 3.43 -13.30
N GLY A 83 -8.18 3.79 -13.88
CA GLY A 83 -7.49 5.06 -13.63
C GLY A 83 -6.39 4.96 -12.58
N LEU A 84 -6.08 6.07 -11.92
CA LEU A 84 -4.96 6.17 -10.98
C LEU A 84 -5.47 6.29 -9.54
N LEU A 85 -5.24 5.25 -8.73
CA LEU A 85 -5.40 5.34 -7.28
C LEU A 85 -4.25 6.16 -6.71
N GLN A 86 -4.52 7.13 -5.85
CA GLN A 86 -3.51 7.99 -5.22
C GLN A 86 -3.73 8.08 -3.72
N LEU A 87 -2.64 8.10 -2.96
CA LEU A 87 -2.61 8.33 -1.51
C LEU A 87 -1.73 9.55 -1.19
N PHE A 88 -2.34 10.52 -0.51
CA PHE A 88 -1.66 11.64 0.13
C PHE A 88 -1.88 11.60 1.64
N TYR A 89 -0.87 11.98 2.41
CA TYR A 89 -0.94 11.98 3.88
C TYR A 89 -0.08 13.12 4.46
N CYS A 90 -0.60 13.82 5.47
CA CYS A 90 0.11 14.91 6.12
C CYS A 90 1.17 14.41 7.12
N THR A 91 2.45 14.62 6.81
CA THR A 91 3.56 14.34 7.76
C THR A 91 4.13 15.60 8.43
N ASN A 92 3.37 16.71 8.41
CA ASN A 92 3.83 17.97 8.99
C ASN A 92 3.76 17.90 10.53
N TYR A 93 4.87 18.25 11.19
CA TYR A 93 4.99 18.17 12.66
C TYR A 93 4.22 19.28 13.41
N LYS A 94 4.04 20.45 12.77
CA LYS A 94 3.37 21.62 13.40
C LYS A 94 2.29 22.21 12.51
N PRO A 95 1.04 22.35 13.03
CA PRO A 95 0.50 21.71 14.24
C PRO A 95 0.60 20.17 14.21
N PRO A 96 0.49 19.46 15.36
CA PRO A 96 0.59 18.00 15.44
C PRO A 96 -0.65 17.34 14.84
N CYS A 97 -0.73 17.35 13.50
CA CYS A 97 -1.90 16.93 12.73
C CYS A 97 -2.32 15.49 13.04
N GLU A 98 -1.36 14.61 13.31
CA GLU A 98 -1.63 13.21 13.67
C GLU A 98 -2.48 13.11 14.94
N CYS A 99 -2.21 13.95 15.94
CA CYS A 99 -3.00 13.97 17.17
C CYS A 99 -4.29 14.77 16.99
N ASP A 100 -4.18 15.99 16.46
CA ASP A 100 -5.28 16.95 16.38
C ASP A 100 -6.43 16.47 15.47
N CYS A 101 -6.11 15.68 14.45
CA CYS A 101 -7.06 15.21 13.46
C CYS A 101 -7.31 13.71 13.52
N GLN A 102 -6.92 13.05 14.61
CA GLN A 102 -7.07 11.59 14.78
C GLN A 102 -6.49 10.83 13.59
N GLY A 103 -5.24 11.16 13.25
CA GLY A 103 -4.53 10.63 12.11
C GLY A 103 -4.38 9.10 12.10
N TRP A 104 -4.54 8.43 13.24
CA TRP A 104 -4.57 6.97 13.31
C TRP A 104 -5.87 6.36 12.76
N GLU A 105 -6.99 7.10 12.78
CA GLU A 105 -8.29 6.60 12.30
C GLU A 105 -8.29 6.41 10.77
N PRO A 106 -9.08 5.45 10.26
CA PRO A 106 -9.35 5.37 8.83
C PRO A 106 -10.08 6.64 8.37
N PHE A 107 -9.74 7.12 7.17
CA PHE A 107 -10.39 8.27 6.53
C PHE A 107 -10.33 9.60 7.31
N SER A 108 -9.35 9.79 8.20
CA SER A 108 -9.11 11.09 8.81
C SER A 108 -8.83 12.17 7.76
N THR A 109 -9.16 13.43 8.07
CA THR A 109 -9.11 14.55 7.12
C THR A 109 -7.70 14.89 6.63
N ILE A 110 -6.67 14.35 7.30
CA ILE A 110 -5.25 14.54 6.95
C ILE A 110 -4.73 13.46 5.98
N LYS A 111 -5.63 12.58 5.51
CA LYS A 111 -5.39 11.55 4.51
C LYS A 111 -6.31 11.79 3.33
N VAL A 112 -5.80 11.64 2.12
CA VAL A 112 -6.62 11.64 0.91
C VAL A 112 -6.29 10.40 0.12
N VAL A 113 -7.29 9.54 -0.05
CA VAL A 113 -7.27 8.42 -0.99
C VAL A 113 -8.29 8.73 -2.08
N ARG A 114 -7.86 8.70 -3.33
CA ARG A 114 -8.72 9.03 -4.48
C ARG A 114 -8.38 8.19 -5.69
N ILE A 115 -9.35 8.00 -6.58
CA ILE A 115 -9.14 7.48 -7.94
C ILE A 115 -9.37 8.63 -8.90
N VAL A 116 -8.38 8.92 -9.75
CA VAL A 116 -8.46 9.98 -10.78
C VAL A 116 -8.33 9.38 -12.17
N GLN A 117 -9.02 9.97 -13.14
CA GLN A 117 -8.91 9.57 -14.53
C GLN A 117 -7.88 10.47 -15.22
N PRO A 118 -6.72 9.93 -15.66
CA PRO A 118 -5.72 10.75 -16.30
C PRO A 118 -6.24 11.24 -17.65
N SER A 119 -6.25 12.56 -17.84
CA SER A 119 -6.53 13.17 -19.14
C SER A 119 -5.27 13.18 -20.01
N ASN A 120 -5.44 13.11 -21.34
CA ASN A 120 -4.34 13.15 -22.31
C ASN A 120 -3.63 14.50 -22.41
N LEU A 121 -4.02 15.49 -21.60
CA LEU A 121 -3.42 16.82 -21.60
C LEU A 121 -2.14 16.78 -20.76
N ASN A 122 -1.01 16.81 -21.45
CA ASN A 122 0.31 16.84 -20.84
C ASN A 122 0.55 18.23 -20.23
N VAL A 123 0.14 18.43 -18.98
CA VAL A 123 0.25 19.74 -18.32
C VAL A 123 1.36 19.71 -17.29
N LYS A 124 2.30 20.64 -17.44
CA LYS A 124 3.27 20.96 -16.40
C LYS A 124 2.51 21.66 -15.27
N VAL A 125 2.24 20.94 -14.19
CA VAL A 125 1.66 21.51 -12.98
C VAL A 125 2.77 22.22 -12.21
N GLU A 126 2.51 23.44 -11.71
CA GLU A 126 3.40 24.07 -10.73
C GLU A 126 3.32 23.29 -9.43
N ILE A 127 4.39 22.55 -9.13
CA ILE A 127 4.39 21.60 -8.01
C ILE A 127 4.98 22.26 -6.76
N SER A 128 4.11 22.71 -5.86
CA SER A 128 4.50 23.13 -4.51
C SER A 128 4.69 21.91 -3.60
N GLN A 129 5.65 21.03 -3.93
CA GLN A 129 5.93 19.82 -3.16
C GLN A 129 6.36 20.14 -1.72
N PRO A 130 6.20 19.21 -0.77
CA PRO A 130 6.83 19.32 0.53
C PRO A 130 8.36 19.47 0.41
N ASN A 131 8.96 20.31 1.27
CA ASN A 131 10.41 20.57 1.30
C ASN A 131 11.29 19.31 1.49
N LYS A 132 10.71 18.21 1.97
CA LYS A 132 11.38 16.92 2.18
C LYS A 132 10.45 15.81 1.70
N SER A 133 10.33 15.68 0.38
CA SER A 133 9.55 14.59 -0.22
C SER A 133 10.32 13.27 -0.13
N PHE A 134 9.61 12.16 0.02
CA PHE A 134 10.22 10.83 0.00
C PHE A 134 10.81 10.54 -1.38
N PRO A 135 11.90 9.74 -1.46
CA PRO A 135 12.48 9.33 -2.72
C PRO A 135 11.47 8.49 -3.52
N ALA A 136 11.40 8.77 -4.82
CA ALA A 136 10.48 8.09 -5.72
C ALA A 136 10.96 6.66 -6.02
N LYS A 137 10.05 5.69 -6.00
CA LYS A 137 10.31 4.32 -6.44
C LYS A 137 9.25 3.88 -7.43
N LEU A 138 9.66 3.61 -8.65
CA LEU A 138 8.80 3.09 -9.70
C LEU A 138 8.51 1.60 -9.43
N ILE A 139 7.24 1.21 -9.52
CA ILE A 139 6.83 -0.20 -9.48
C ILE A 139 6.85 -0.72 -10.91
N GLU A 140 7.80 -1.61 -11.23
CA GLU A 140 7.97 -2.16 -12.58
C GLU A 140 7.15 -3.43 -12.82
N ALA A 141 6.97 -4.21 -11.75
CA ALA A 141 6.30 -5.50 -11.83
C ALA A 141 5.76 -5.92 -10.47
N TRP A 142 5.05 -7.04 -10.47
CA TRP A 142 4.44 -7.64 -9.29
C TRP A 142 4.85 -9.10 -9.19
N GLU A 143 5.38 -9.48 -8.03
CA GLU A 143 5.69 -10.87 -7.70
C GLU A 143 4.53 -11.46 -6.92
N ALA A 144 3.89 -12.50 -7.47
CA ALA A 144 2.83 -13.22 -6.78
C ALA A 144 3.42 -14.08 -5.66
N VAL A 145 2.85 -13.96 -4.46
CA VAL A 145 3.25 -14.70 -3.28
C VAL A 145 2.03 -15.28 -2.57
N ASP A 146 2.23 -16.44 -1.95
CA ASP A 146 1.26 -17.01 -1.04
C ASP A 146 1.30 -16.25 0.28
N ASP A 147 0.13 -15.80 0.75
CA ASP A 147 -0.01 -15.02 1.97
C ASP A 147 -0.88 -15.78 2.96
N TYR A 148 -0.25 -16.22 4.05
CA TYR A 148 -0.90 -16.97 5.12
C TYR A 148 -1.41 -16.01 6.19
N PRO A 149 -2.53 -16.33 6.86
CA PRO A 149 -3.16 -15.43 7.82
C PRO A 149 -2.23 -15.08 8.99
N ASP A 150 -2.32 -13.85 9.47
CA ASP A 150 -1.68 -13.45 10.72
C ASP A 150 -2.47 -13.98 11.93
N TYR A 151 -1.91 -13.78 13.14
CA TYR A 151 -2.53 -14.23 14.38
C TYR A 151 -3.95 -13.65 14.58
N GLN A 152 -4.18 -12.39 14.19
CA GLN A 152 -5.49 -11.74 14.32
C GLN A 152 -6.52 -12.35 13.37
N THR A 153 -6.12 -12.64 12.14
CA THR A 153 -6.98 -13.29 11.14
C THR A 153 -7.35 -14.70 11.59
N ILE A 154 -6.40 -15.42 12.19
CA ILE A 154 -6.60 -16.76 12.73
C ILE A 154 -7.58 -16.76 13.90
N GLU A 155 -7.42 -15.87 14.89
CA GLU A 155 -8.31 -15.77 16.06
C GLU A 155 -9.77 -15.51 15.67
N ASN A 156 -9.98 -14.80 14.56
CA ASN A 156 -11.30 -14.48 14.04
C ASN A 156 -11.88 -15.57 13.11
N CYS A 157 -11.15 -16.67 12.87
CA CYS A 157 -11.56 -17.76 12.00
C CYS A 157 -11.77 -19.06 12.80
N GLU A 158 -12.48 -20.02 12.19
CA GLU A 158 -12.78 -21.32 12.80
C GLU A 158 -11.57 -22.29 12.85
N ILE A 159 -10.37 -21.86 12.42
CA ILE A 159 -9.20 -22.71 12.41
C ILE A 159 -8.51 -22.64 13.78
N ALA A 160 -8.59 -23.75 14.53
CA ALA A 160 -7.98 -23.88 15.85
C ALA A 160 -6.44 -23.96 15.77
N ILE A 161 -5.77 -22.82 15.64
CA ILE A 161 -4.31 -22.69 15.75
C ILE A 161 -3.98 -22.22 17.16
N ASN A 162 -3.06 -22.90 17.84
CA ASN A 162 -2.64 -22.51 19.18
C ASN A 162 -1.54 -21.42 19.15
N GLU A 163 -1.19 -20.88 20.32
CA GLU A 163 -0.19 -19.80 20.43
C GLU A 163 1.20 -20.20 19.89
N GLU A 164 1.65 -21.43 20.14
CA GLU A 164 2.94 -21.94 19.67
C GLU A 164 2.98 -22.06 18.13
N GLU A 165 1.90 -22.56 17.56
CA GLU A 165 1.71 -22.66 16.12
C GLU A 165 1.67 -21.26 15.49
N SER A 166 0.95 -20.30 16.09
CA SER A 166 0.89 -18.90 15.66
C SER A 166 2.27 -18.23 15.65
N ASN A 167 3.03 -18.39 16.74
CA ASN A 167 4.41 -17.89 16.84
C ASN A 167 5.29 -18.49 15.74
N THR A 168 5.11 -19.79 15.45
CA THR A 168 5.83 -20.46 14.36
C THR A 168 5.52 -19.81 12.99
N LEU A 169 4.28 -19.40 12.71
CA LEU A 169 3.94 -18.71 11.44
C LEU A 169 4.66 -17.36 11.33
N VAL A 170 4.66 -16.58 12.42
CA VAL A 170 5.29 -15.25 12.46
C VAL A 170 6.80 -15.34 12.30
N GLU A 171 7.46 -16.25 13.03
CA GLU A 171 8.91 -16.47 12.97
C GLU A 171 9.39 -16.95 11.60
N ASN A 172 8.56 -17.73 10.90
CA ASN A 172 8.89 -18.24 9.56
C ASN A 172 8.47 -17.27 8.44
N HIS A 173 7.94 -16.08 8.78
CA HIS A 173 7.56 -15.04 7.82
C HIS A 173 6.64 -15.54 6.69
N ILE A 174 5.74 -16.49 6.99
CA ILE A 174 4.81 -17.02 5.99
C ILE A 174 3.61 -16.08 5.73
N THR A 175 3.31 -15.21 6.70
CA THR A 175 2.46 -14.05 6.47
C THR A 175 3.29 -12.98 5.81
N VAL A 176 2.83 -12.51 4.65
CA VAL A 176 3.53 -11.47 3.91
C VAL A 176 3.27 -10.14 4.59
N THR A 177 4.32 -9.50 5.10
CA THR A 177 4.25 -8.17 5.72
C THR A 177 4.93 -7.12 4.83
N GLY A 178 4.68 -5.84 5.12
CA GLY A 178 5.23 -4.70 4.37
C GLY A 178 4.40 -4.33 3.14
N ASP A 179 5.08 -3.80 2.11
CA ASP A 179 4.43 -3.32 0.89
C ASP A 179 3.91 -4.50 0.05
N LYS A 180 2.59 -4.65 -0.02
CA LYS A 180 1.92 -5.66 -0.83
C LYS A 180 0.55 -5.18 -1.31
N LEU A 181 0.05 -5.80 -2.38
CA LEU A 181 -1.35 -5.74 -2.76
C LEU A 181 -2.05 -7.04 -2.41
N GLY A 182 -3.31 -6.95 -1.96
CA GLY A 182 -4.08 -8.11 -1.52
C GLY A 182 -3.57 -8.68 -0.20
N GLY A 183 -3.83 -9.97 0.02
CA GLY A 183 -3.78 -10.57 1.35
C GLY A 183 -5.02 -10.32 2.18
#